data_AF-A0A6G7YEJ5-F1
#
_entry.id   AF-A0A6G7YEJ5-F1
#
_cell.length_a   1.000
_cell.length_b   1.000
_cell.length_c   1.000
_cell.angle_alpha   90.00
_cell.angle_beta   90.00
_cell.angle_gamma   90.00
#
_symmetry.space_group_name_H-M   'P 1'
#
loop_
_entity.id
_entity.type
_entity.pdbx_description
1 polymer ?
#
loop_
_entity_poly.entity_id
_entity_poly.type
_entity_poly.pdbx_seq_one_letter_code
_entity_poly.pdbx_strand_id
1 'polypeptide(L)'
;MAAKAKSNTTEALKQLTYLAGALKAPRITEAAGRLADHARDAGWTHEEYLAAVLDREVAARNASGAQLRIRAAGFGSRKTIEEFDWDAQPEVRQQIAALASGGFLTEARNVVLLGPPGTGKTHLATGLGIAAAHHGHRVLFATATEWVTRLTDAHRAGRLPQELARLRRYGLIIVDEVGYLPFEQDAANLFFQLVSSRYEHASLILTSNLPFSGWGGVFGDQAVAAAMIDRVVHHADVLTLKGASYRLRNRGIDTLPSIRTQDTAD
;
A
#
# COMPACT_ATOMS: atom_id res chain seq x y z
N MET A 1 -32.29 46.80 12.03
CA MET A 1 -31.36 46.21 11.04
C MET A 1 -30.81 44.84 11.47
N ALA A 2 -30.38 44.67 12.74
CA ALA A 2 -29.80 43.40 13.23
C ALA A 2 -30.71 42.15 13.08
N ALA A 3 -32.03 42.28 13.27
CA ALA A 3 -32.98 41.16 13.13
C ALA A 3 -33.11 40.64 11.68
N LYS A 4 -33.06 41.54 10.69
CA LYS A 4 -33.13 41.20 9.26
C LYS A 4 -31.85 40.52 8.78
N ALA A 5 -30.69 40.96 9.28
CA ALA A 5 -29.40 40.32 9.02
C ALA A 5 -29.35 38.89 9.60
N LYS A 6 -29.81 38.68 10.85
CA LYS A 6 -29.92 37.33 11.45
C LYS A 6 -30.86 36.39 10.69
N SER A 7 -31.98 36.92 10.18
CA SER A 7 -32.94 36.15 9.36
C SER A 7 -32.31 35.68 8.06
N ASN A 8 -31.61 36.57 7.34
CA ASN A 8 -30.95 36.24 6.07
C ASN A 8 -29.84 35.21 6.25
N THR A 9 -29.06 35.30 7.32
CA THR A 9 -28.02 34.29 7.64
C THR A 9 -28.65 32.91 7.87
N THR A 10 -29.83 32.86 8.51
CA THR A 10 -30.52 31.61 8.81
C THR A 10 -31.09 30.96 7.54
N GLU A 11 -31.60 31.73 6.58
CA GLU A 11 -32.03 31.21 5.28
C GLU A 11 -30.86 30.72 4.44
N ALA A 12 -29.77 31.49 4.38
CA ALA A 12 -28.55 31.08 3.68
C ALA A 12 -28.00 29.76 4.22
N LEU A 13 -28.00 29.56 5.54
CA LEU A 13 -27.57 28.30 6.16
C LEU A 13 -28.49 27.13 5.79
N LYS A 14 -29.81 27.32 5.77
CA LYS A 14 -30.75 26.28 5.31
C LYS A 14 -30.51 25.89 3.85
N GLN A 15 -30.29 26.89 2.99
CA GLN A 15 -29.98 26.66 1.58
C GLN A 15 -28.65 25.93 1.42
N LEU A 16 -27.62 26.30 2.19
CA LEU A 16 -26.33 25.59 2.21
C LEU A 16 -26.48 24.13 2.65
N THR A 17 -27.28 23.85 3.68
CA THR A 17 -27.57 22.47 4.11
C THR A 17 -28.23 21.66 2.99
N TYR A 18 -29.24 22.22 2.32
CA TYR A 18 -29.91 21.55 1.20
C TYR A 18 -28.95 21.25 0.04
N LEU A 19 -28.18 22.25 -0.39
CA LEU A 19 -27.23 22.12 -1.50
C LEU A 19 -26.11 21.12 -1.16
N ALA A 20 -25.57 21.18 0.06
CA ALA A 20 -24.57 20.23 0.54
C ALA A 20 -25.12 18.79 0.56
N GLY A 21 -26.37 18.60 0.98
CA GLY A 21 -27.06 17.31 0.91
C GLY A 21 -27.18 16.78 -0.52
N ALA A 22 -27.61 17.63 -1.47
CA ALA A 22 -27.71 17.26 -2.88
C ALA A 22 -26.36 16.86 -3.50
N LEU A 23 -25.27 17.53 -3.09
CA LEU A 23 -23.89 17.22 -3.51
C LEU A 23 -23.26 16.03 -2.76
N LYS A 24 -23.99 15.39 -1.84
CA LYS A 24 -23.48 14.36 -0.91
C LYS A 24 -22.23 14.82 -0.17
N ALA A 25 -22.23 16.08 0.27
CA ALA A 25 -21.10 16.77 0.91
C ALA A 25 -21.39 17.09 2.39
N PRO A 26 -21.48 16.06 3.27
CA PRO A 26 -21.96 16.24 4.63
C PRO A 26 -21.05 17.15 5.48
N ARG A 27 -19.74 17.21 5.21
CA ARG A 27 -18.82 18.03 6.01
C ARG A 27 -18.97 19.52 5.76
N ILE A 28 -19.49 19.91 4.58
CA ILE A 28 -19.88 21.30 4.32
C ILE A 28 -20.93 21.73 5.36
N THR A 29 -21.96 20.92 5.59
CA THR A 29 -23.02 21.24 6.57
C THR A 29 -22.47 21.34 7.99
N GLU A 30 -21.52 20.47 8.36
CA GLU A 30 -20.92 20.44 9.70
C GLU A 30 -19.94 21.59 9.97
N ALA A 31 -19.27 22.11 8.93
CA ALA A 31 -18.16 23.04 9.06
C ALA A 31 -18.49 24.48 8.61
N ALA A 32 -19.40 24.68 7.65
CA ALA A 32 -19.66 25.98 7.02
C ALA A 32 -20.01 27.08 8.04
N GLY A 33 -20.90 26.79 9.00
CA GLY A 33 -21.27 27.77 10.02
C GLY A 33 -20.08 28.24 10.87
N ARG A 34 -19.32 27.28 11.43
CA ARG A 34 -18.14 27.58 12.27
C ARG A 34 -17.05 28.30 11.48
N LEU A 35 -16.81 27.90 10.22
CA LEU A 35 -15.84 28.56 9.35
C LEU A 35 -16.30 29.95 8.92
N ALA A 36 -17.60 30.20 8.79
CA ALA A 36 -18.13 31.52 8.47
C ALA A 36 -17.96 32.50 9.63
N ASP A 37 -18.11 32.02 10.88
CA ASP A 37 -17.83 32.82 12.06
C ASP A 37 -16.34 33.14 12.16
N HIS A 38 -15.47 32.14 11.99
CA HIS A 38 -14.01 32.35 11.97
C HIS A 38 -13.56 33.29 10.86
N ALA A 39 -14.12 33.16 9.65
CA ALA A 39 -13.84 34.04 8.52
C ALA A 39 -14.17 35.49 8.82
N ARG A 40 -15.29 35.76 9.51
CA ARG A 40 -15.68 37.11 9.92
C ARG A 40 -14.70 37.68 10.95
N ASP A 41 -14.30 36.88 11.94
CA ASP A 41 -13.39 37.32 13.00
C ASP A 41 -11.97 37.54 12.46
N ALA A 42 -11.51 36.69 11.54
CA ALA A 42 -10.17 36.73 10.95
C ALA A 42 -10.07 37.62 9.70
N GLY A 43 -11.17 38.22 9.24
CA GLY A 43 -11.21 39.09 8.07
C GLY A 43 -10.95 38.40 6.73
N TRP A 44 -11.33 37.12 6.60
CA TRP A 44 -11.17 36.37 5.35
C TRP A 44 -12.06 36.93 4.25
N THR A 45 -11.55 36.87 3.02
CA THR A 45 -12.32 37.06 1.79
C THR A 45 -13.36 35.95 1.60
N HIS A 46 -14.31 36.16 0.69
CA HIS A 46 -15.33 35.16 0.36
C HIS A 46 -14.69 33.91 -0.26
N GLU A 47 -13.66 34.11 -1.07
CA GLU A 47 -12.87 33.08 -1.74
C GLU A 47 -12.13 32.21 -0.71
N GLU A 48 -11.48 32.82 0.29
CA GLU A 48 -10.79 32.09 1.37
C GLU A 48 -11.76 31.26 2.21
N TYR A 49 -12.91 31.82 2.58
CA TYR A 49 -13.96 31.08 3.27
C TYR A 49 -14.47 29.89 2.44
N LEU A 50 -14.80 30.12 1.17
CA LEU A 50 -15.30 29.08 0.28
C LEU A 50 -14.26 27.96 0.09
N ALA A 51 -12.99 28.33 -0.13
CA ALA A 51 -11.89 27.38 -0.25
C ALA A 51 -11.75 26.53 1.02
N ALA A 52 -11.77 27.15 2.21
CA ALA A 52 -11.66 26.42 3.48
C ALA A 52 -12.83 25.44 3.71
N VAL A 53 -14.05 25.82 3.35
CA VAL A 53 -15.22 24.94 3.47
C VAL A 53 -15.11 23.74 2.53
N LEU A 54 -14.74 23.99 1.27
CA LEU A 54 -14.57 22.92 0.27
C LEU A 54 -13.40 21.99 0.64
N ASP A 55 -12.29 22.55 1.14
CA ASP A 55 -11.14 21.78 1.58
C ASP A 55 -11.50 20.79 2.69
N ARG A 56 -12.35 21.17 3.66
CA ARG A 56 -12.84 20.23 4.69
C ARG A 56 -13.58 19.04 4.11
N GLU A 57 -14.41 19.25 3.10
CA GLU A 57 -15.11 18.15 2.43
C GLU A 57 -14.15 17.28 1.62
N VAL A 58 -13.26 17.89 0.84
CA VAL A 58 -12.26 17.16 0.04
C VAL A 58 -11.35 16.32 0.94
N ALA A 59 -10.82 16.90 2.01
CA ALA A 59 -9.98 16.20 2.97
C ALA A 59 -10.72 15.01 3.60
N ALA A 60 -11.98 15.18 4.00
CA ALA A 60 -12.78 14.11 4.58
C ALA A 60 -13.13 13.00 3.57
N ARG A 61 -13.39 13.35 2.31
CA ARG A 61 -13.60 12.38 1.23
C ARG A 61 -12.34 11.59 0.93
N ASN A 62 -11.19 12.25 0.87
CA ASN A 62 -9.89 11.61 0.66
C ASN A 62 -9.58 10.65 1.80
N ALA A 63 -9.76 11.08 3.05
CA ALA A 63 -9.56 10.23 4.23
C ALA A 63 -10.52 9.02 4.25
N SER A 64 -11.81 9.24 3.95
CA SER A 64 -12.81 8.17 3.89
C SER A 64 -12.49 7.17 2.77
N GLY A 65 -12.11 7.67 1.60
CA GLY A 65 -11.70 6.85 0.45
C GLY A 65 -10.45 6.02 0.76
N ALA A 66 -9.44 6.63 1.39
CA ALA A 66 -8.24 5.93 1.82
C ALA A 66 -8.59 4.81 2.81
N GLN A 67 -9.43 5.09 3.80
CA GLN A 67 -9.85 4.11 4.79
C GLN A 67 -10.61 2.93 4.17
N LEU A 68 -11.45 3.18 3.16
CA LEU A 68 -12.13 2.13 2.41
C LEU A 68 -11.12 1.25 1.66
N ARG A 69 -10.13 1.86 1.00
CA ARG A 69 -9.07 1.11 0.30
C ARG A 69 -8.21 0.30 1.26
N ILE A 70 -7.82 0.86 2.41
CA ILE A 70 -7.07 0.15 3.47
C ILE A 70 -7.86 -1.04 4.00
N ARG A 71 -9.16 -0.88 4.26
CA ARG A 71 -10.03 -2.00 4.69
C ARG A 71 -10.15 -3.08 3.63
N ALA A 72 -10.25 -2.70 2.36
CA ALA A 72 -10.37 -3.63 1.24
C ALA A 72 -9.05 -4.32 0.86
N ALA A 73 -7.91 -3.82 1.34
CA ALA A 73 -6.59 -4.31 0.94
C ALA A 73 -6.23 -5.69 1.48
N GLY A 74 -6.88 -6.16 2.55
CA GLY A 74 -6.59 -7.49 3.12
C GLY A 74 -5.35 -7.56 4.02
N PHE A 75 -4.89 -6.42 4.57
CA PHE A 75 -3.79 -6.43 5.52
C PHE A 75 -4.13 -7.24 6.77
N GLY A 76 -3.25 -8.17 7.17
CA GLY A 76 -3.44 -8.96 8.40
C GLY A 76 -3.39 -8.10 9.68
N SER A 77 -2.59 -7.03 9.68
CA SER A 77 -2.60 -6.00 10.72
C SER A 77 -2.27 -4.64 10.11
N ARG A 78 -2.78 -3.56 10.70
CA ARG A 78 -2.43 -2.20 10.27
C ARG A 78 -1.13 -1.79 10.96
N LYS A 79 -0.13 -1.44 10.14
CA LYS A 79 1.19 -1.01 10.56
C LYS A 79 1.63 0.13 9.67
N THR A 80 1.80 1.32 10.25
CA THR A 80 2.17 2.51 9.47
C THR A 80 3.68 2.73 9.47
N ILE A 81 4.18 3.57 8.56
CA ILE A 81 5.62 3.87 8.44
C ILE A 81 6.09 4.68 9.66
N GLU A 82 5.20 5.50 10.23
CA GLU A 82 5.45 6.32 11.41
C GLU A 82 5.62 5.50 12.68
N GLU A 83 4.99 4.31 12.74
CA GLU A 83 5.12 3.36 13.86
C GLU A 83 6.40 2.50 13.79
N PHE A 84 7.20 2.63 12.72
CA PHE A 84 8.37 1.80 12.51
C PHE A 84 9.57 2.27 13.37
N ASP A 85 10.21 1.34 14.08
CA ASP A 85 11.44 1.61 14.84
C ASP A 85 12.64 1.73 13.88
N TRP A 86 12.99 2.97 13.54
CA TRP A 86 14.08 3.26 12.62
C TRP A 86 15.47 3.02 13.19
N ASP A 87 15.62 2.92 14.52
CA ASP A 87 16.91 2.57 15.12
C ASP A 87 17.29 1.12 14.78
N ALA A 88 16.29 0.27 14.51
CA ALA A 88 16.50 -1.10 14.07
C ALA A 88 16.85 -1.22 12.58
N GLN A 89 16.49 -0.25 11.73
CA GLN A 89 16.79 -0.26 10.28
C GLN A 89 17.13 1.15 9.75
N PRO A 90 18.22 1.78 10.22
CA PRO A 90 18.53 3.16 9.84
C PRO A 90 18.88 3.31 8.35
N GLU A 91 19.51 2.30 7.75
CA GLU A 91 20.04 2.32 6.37
C GLU A 91 18.93 2.53 5.32
N VAL A 92 17.73 1.98 5.54
CA VAL A 92 16.63 2.01 4.56
C VAL A 92 15.65 3.17 4.78
N ARG A 93 15.82 3.97 5.84
CA ARG A 93 14.86 5.01 6.24
C ARG A 93 14.57 6.03 5.14
N GLN A 94 15.62 6.57 4.53
CA GLN A 94 15.45 7.59 3.47
C GLN A 94 14.77 7.02 2.23
N GLN A 95 15.13 5.79 1.83
CA GLN A 95 14.53 5.11 0.69
C GLN A 95 13.05 4.81 0.94
N ILE A 96 12.69 4.31 2.13
CA ILE A 96 11.28 4.08 2.48
C ILE A 96 10.49 5.39 2.51
N ALA A 97 11.06 6.48 3.04
CA ALA A 97 10.41 7.79 3.03
C ALA A 97 10.15 8.28 1.59
N ALA A 98 11.11 8.09 0.68
CA ALA A 98 10.93 8.40 -0.74
C ALA A 98 9.83 7.53 -1.37
N LEU A 99 9.82 6.22 -1.11
CA LEU A 99 8.78 5.30 -1.59
C LEU A 99 7.39 5.67 -1.05
N ALA A 100 7.29 6.12 0.19
CA ALA A 100 6.04 6.55 0.81
C ALA A 100 5.40 7.77 0.11
N SER A 101 6.19 8.56 -0.64
CA SER A 101 5.66 9.64 -1.49
C SER A 101 4.82 9.14 -2.67
N GLY A 102 4.96 7.86 -3.05
CA GLY A 102 4.16 7.21 -4.08
C GLY A 102 4.70 7.30 -5.51
N GLY A 103 5.85 7.94 -5.76
CA GLY A 103 6.40 8.08 -7.13
C GLY A 103 6.62 6.74 -7.86
N PHE A 104 7.00 5.68 -7.12
CA PHE A 104 7.17 4.35 -7.70
C PHE A 104 5.87 3.76 -8.29
N LEU A 105 4.70 4.18 -7.78
CA LEU A 105 3.38 3.74 -8.26
C LEU A 105 3.04 4.36 -9.62
N THR A 106 3.42 5.62 -9.83
CA THR A 106 3.20 6.31 -11.12
C THR A 106 4.17 5.82 -12.19
N GLU A 107 5.37 5.43 -11.80
CA GLU A 107 6.40 4.87 -12.69
C GLU A 107 6.23 3.36 -12.93
N ALA A 108 5.24 2.73 -12.30
CA ALA A 108 5.04 1.28 -12.30
C ALA A 108 6.28 0.47 -11.88
N ARG A 109 7.13 1.03 -11.02
CA ARG A 109 8.27 0.32 -10.44
C ARG A 109 7.82 -0.60 -9.32
N ASN A 110 8.55 -1.69 -9.14
CA ASN A 110 8.36 -2.63 -8.05
C ASN A 110 9.22 -2.25 -6.84
N VAL A 111 8.91 -2.83 -5.70
CA VAL A 111 9.77 -2.77 -4.50
C VAL A 111 9.99 -4.20 -4.02
N VAL A 112 11.24 -4.56 -3.76
CA VAL A 112 11.59 -5.86 -3.20
C VAL A 112 12.27 -5.66 -1.86
N LEU A 113 11.66 -6.18 -0.80
CA LEU A 113 12.18 -6.15 0.56
C LEU A 113 12.79 -7.52 0.88
N LEU A 114 14.11 -7.57 1.03
CA LEU A 114 14.87 -8.77 1.35
C LEU A 114 15.41 -8.72 2.77
N GLY A 115 15.64 -9.88 3.38
CA GLY A 115 16.37 -9.97 4.65
C GLY A 115 15.79 -10.99 5.64
N PRO A 116 16.49 -11.28 6.75
CA PRO A 116 16.11 -12.31 7.70
C PRO A 116 14.68 -12.17 8.28
N PRO A 117 14.08 -13.25 8.82
CA PRO A 117 12.79 -13.15 9.50
C PRO A 117 12.82 -12.16 10.67
N GLY A 118 11.73 -11.40 10.84
CA GLY A 118 11.59 -10.47 11.97
C GLY A 118 12.29 -9.13 11.81
N THR A 119 12.89 -8.80 10.67
CA THR A 119 13.55 -7.50 10.43
C THR A 119 12.60 -6.35 10.06
N GLY A 120 11.32 -6.64 9.82
CA GLY A 120 10.30 -5.59 9.55
C GLY A 120 9.80 -5.50 8.10
N LYS A 121 10.19 -6.41 7.20
CA LYS A 121 9.76 -6.41 5.78
C LYS A 121 8.24 -6.28 5.59
N THR A 122 7.46 -7.16 6.23
CA THR A 122 5.98 -7.14 6.16
C THR A 122 5.40 -5.83 6.72
N HIS A 123 6.01 -5.25 7.77
CA HIS A 123 5.59 -3.96 8.33
C HIS A 123 5.79 -2.86 7.30
N LEU A 124 6.99 -2.75 6.71
CA LEU A 124 7.28 -1.74 5.70
C LEU A 124 6.40 -1.91 4.45
N ALA A 125 6.20 -3.14 3.97
CA ALA A 125 5.28 -3.41 2.86
C ALA A 125 3.84 -2.96 3.17
N THR A 126 3.36 -3.25 4.38
CA THR A 126 2.04 -2.81 4.86
C THR A 126 1.96 -1.29 4.94
N GLY A 127 2.98 -0.64 5.52
CA GLY A 127 3.06 0.81 5.65
C GLY A 127 3.06 1.53 4.30
N LEU A 128 3.83 1.03 3.34
CA LEU A 128 3.82 1.51 1.95
C LEU A 128 2.47 1.28 1.27
N GLY A 129 1.82 0.15 1.54
CA GLY A 129 0.46 -0.12 1.08
C GLY A 129 -0.57 0.86 1.66
N ILE A 130 -0.45 1.21 2.93
CA ILE A 130 -1.30 2.23 3.56
C ILE A 130 -1.04 3.61 2.93
N ALA A 131 0.22 3.99 2.74
CA ALA A 131 0.58 5.24 2.06
C ALA A 131 0.01 5.29 0.63
N ALA A 132 0.14 4.20 -0.14
CA ALA A 132 -0.46 4.08 -1.47
C ALA A 132 -2.00 4.26 -1.44
N ALA A 133 -2.68 3.70 -0.44
CA ALA A 133 -4.11 3.88 -0.26
C ALA A 133 -4.49 5.33 0.07
N HIS A 134 -3.66 6.06 0.82
CA HIS A 134 -3.82 7.50 1.05
C HIS A 134 -3.65 8.30 -0.25
N HIS A 135 -2.72 7.90 -1.12
CA HIS A 135 -2.52 8.48 -2.46
C HIS A 135 -3.59 8.11 -3.50
N GLY A 136 -4.66 7.41 -3.11
CA GLY A 136 -5.75 7.08 -4.03
C GLY A 136 -5.69 5.68 -4.65
N HIS A 137 -4.59 4.95 -4.49
CA HIS A 137 -4.38 3.67 -5.16
C HIS A 137 -5.11 2.53 -4.45
N ARG A 138 -5.80 1.69 -5.23
CA ARG A 138 -6.33 0.41 -4.72
C ARG A 138 -5.17 -0.55 -4.47
N VAL A 139 -5.17 -1.16 -3.30
CA VAL A 139 -4.12 -2.09 -2.86
C VAL A 139 -4.73 -3.46 -2.61
N LEU A 140 -3.97 -4.53 -2.87
CA LEU A 140 -4.22 -5.86 -2.31
C LEU A 140 -2.96 -6.38 -1.65
N PHE A 141 -3.15 -7.05 -0.53
CA PHE A 141 -2.12 -7.74 0.24
C PHE A 141 -2.54 -9.19 0.39
N ALA A 142 -1.61 -10.10 0.12
CA ALA A 142 -1.71 -11.50 0.53
C ALA A 142 -0.30 -12.10 0.59
N THR A 143 -0.17 -13.21 1.32
CA THR A 143 1.02 -14.04 1.27
C THR A 143 1.19 -14.67 -0.11
N ALA A 144 2.41 -15.08 -0.46
CA ALA A 144 2.69 -15.70 -1.76
C ALA A 144 1.88 -17.00 -1.96
N THR A 145 1.66 -17.77 -0.88
CA THR A 145 0.84 -18.98 -0.87
C THR A 145 -0.65 -18.70 -1.12
N GLU A 146 -1.20 -17.63 -0.52
CA GLU A 146 -2.57 -17.18 -0.78
C GLU A 146 -2.75 -16.69 -2.22
N TRP A 147 -1.76 -15.98 -2.77
CA TRP A 147 -1.76 -15.58 -4.18
C TRP A 147 -1.76 -16.79 -5.11
N VAL A 148 -0.87 -17.74 -4.88
CA VAL A 148 -0.83 -19.01 -5.62
C VAL A 148 -2.18 -19.73 -5.54
N THR A 149 -2.73 -19.89 -4.34
CA THR A 149 -4.02 -20.57 -4.13
C THR A 149 -5.13 -19.89 -4.94
N ARG A 150 -5.24 -18.56 -4.85
CA ARG A 150 -6.24 -17.78 -5.58
C ARG A 150 -6.10 -17.93 -7.10
N LEU A 151 -4.87 -17.93 -7.63
CA LEU A 151 -4.63 -18.09 -9.06
C LEU A 151 -4.92 -19.52 -9.52
N THR A 152 -4.54 -20.53 -8.72
CA THR A 152 -4.82 -21.94 -8.99
C THR A 152 -6.32 -22.21 -9.02
N ASP A 153 -7.08 -21.67 -8.07
CA ASP A 153 -8.54 -21.81 -8.03
C ASP A 153 -9.20 -21.14 -9.23
N ALA A 154 -8.74 -19.94 -9.61
CA ALA A 154 -9.21 -19.26 -10.81
C ALA A 154 -8.88 -20.05 -12.08
N HIS A 155 -7.69 -20.65 -12.16
CA HIS A 155 -7.27 -21.48 -13.29
C HIS A 155 -8.11 -22.75 -13.41
N ARG A 156 -8.29 -23.50 -12.32
CA ARG A 156 -9.15 -24.70 -12.25
C ARG A 156 -10.59 -24.40 -12.64
N ALA A 157 -11.09 -23.22 -12.28
CA ALA A 157 -12.43 -22.77 -12.63
C ALA A 157 -12.54 -22.16 -14.04
N GLY A 158 -11.48 -22.20 -14.87
CA GLY A 158 -11.47 -21.61 -16.22
C GLY A 158 -11.61 -20.09 -16.25
N ARG A 159 -11.30 -19.41 -15.13
CA ARG A 159 -11.54 -17.97 -14.90
C ARG A 159 -10.27 -17.14 -14.68
N LEU A 160 -9.10 -17.72 -14.94
CA LEU A 160 -7.81 -17.04 -14.78
C LEU A 160 -7.70 -15.72 -15.56
N PRO A 161 -8.10 -15.63 -16.85
CA PRO A 161 -8.03 -14.36 -17.59
C PRO A 161 -8.85 -13.24 -16.95
N GLN A 162 -10.05 -13.55 -16.45
CA GLN A 162 -10.93 -12.60 -15.77
C GLN A 162 -10.32 -12.17 -14.42
N GLU A 163 -9.68 -13.10 -13.71
CA GLU A 163 -9.00 -12.80 -12.46
C GLU A 163 -7.80 -11.86 -12.67
N LEU A 164 -6.94 -12.14 -13.66
CA LEU A 164 -5.82 -11.25 -14.00
C LEU A 164 -6.31 -9.87 -14.45
N ALA A 165 -7.38 -9.80 -15.25
CA ALA A 165 -8.00 -8.53 -15.65
C ALA A 165 -8.58 -7.76 -14.45
N ARG A 166 -9.10 -8.45 -13.43
CA ARG A 166 -9.53 -7.83 -12.16
C ARG A 166 -8.33 -7.29 -11.39
N LEU A 167 -7.26 -8.07 -11.26
CA LEU A 167 -6.05 -7.71 -10.52
C LEU A 167 -5.32 -6.50 -11.13
N ARG A 168 -5.35 -6.35 -12.45
CA ARG A 168 -4.81 -5.17 -13.16
C ARG A 168 -5.41 -3.83 -12.72
N ARG A 169 -6.62 -3.82 -12.14
CA ARG A 169 -7.28 -2.59 -11.66
C ARG A 169 -6.72 -2.07 -10.33
N TYR A 170 -5.87 -2.84 -9.67
CA TYR A 170 -5.20 -2.44 -8.45
C TYR A 170 -3.91 -1.73 -8.82
N GLY A 171 -3.67 -0.55 -8.24
CA GLY A 171 -2.44 0.20 -8.46
C GLY A 171 -1.24 -0.46 -7.79
N LEU A 172 -1.48 -1.21 -6.72
CA LEU A 172 -0.45 -1.94 -5.99
C LEU A 172 -0.95 -3.32 -5.58
N ILE A 173 -0.11 -4.34 -5.79
CA ILE A 173 -0.28 -5.67 -5.22
C ILE A 173 0.94 -5.99 -4.36
N ILE A 174 0.71 -6.48 -3.15
CA ILE A 174 1.73 -6.85 -2.18
C ILE A 174 1.72 -8.37 -2.05
N VAL A 175 2.88 -8.98 -2.30
CA VAL A 175 3.14 -10.40 -2.17
C VAL A 175 4.09 -10.60 -1.00
N ASP A 176 3.54 -10.99 0.15
CA ASP A 176 4.33 -11.21 1.37
C ASP A 176 4.88 -12.65 1.43
N GLU A 177 6.01 -12.84 2.11
CA GLU A 177 6.58 -14.16 2.43
C GLU A 177 6.95 -15.03 1.21
N VAL A 178 7.48 -14.42 0.14
CA VAL A 178 8.03 -15.16 -0.99
C VAL A 178 9.23 -15.99 -0.55
N GLY A 179 9.22 -17.28 -0.88
CA GLY A 179 10.32 -18.20 -0.60
C GLY A 179 10.27 -18.90 0.75
N TYR A 180 9.16 -18.79 1.49
CA TYR A 180 8.97 -19.62 2.69
C TYR A 180 8.64 -21.07 2.35
N LEU A 181 7.85 -21.30 1.29
CA LEU A 181 7.51 -22.63 0.77
C LEU A 181 7.81 -22.69 -0.73
N PRO A 182 8.33 -23.83 -1.23
CA PRO A 182 8.47 -24.04 -2.67
C PRO A 182 7.09 -24.17 -3.32
N PHE A 183 6.97 -23.66 -4.54
CA PHE A 183 5.79 -23.79 -5.36
C PHE A 183 5.87 -25.03 -6.24
N GLU A 184 4.72 -25.65 -6.47
CA GLU A 184 4.57 -26.59 -7.58
C GLU A 184 4.77 -25.85 -8.91
N GLN A 185 5.20 -26.57 -9.96
CA GLN A 185 5.54 -25.95 -11.24
C GLN A 185 4.37 -25.17 -11.86
N ASP A 186 3.15 -25.72 -11.79
CA ASP A 186 1.95 -25.04 -12.26
C ASP A 186 1.66 -23.76 -11.46
N ALA A 187 1.83 -23.80 -10.14
CA ALA A 187 1.69 -22.64 -9.28
C ALA A 187 2.72 -21.55 -9.59
N ALA A 188 3.98 -21.92 -9.85
CA ALA A 188 5.03 -21.01 -10.26
C ALA A 188 4.68 -20.33 -11.60
N ASN A 189 4.18 -21.09 -12.57
CA ASN A 189 3.72 -20.57 -13.86
C ASN A 189 2.55 -19.59 -13.72
N LEU A 190 1.59 -19.87 -12.84
CA LEU A 190 0.47 -18.97 -12.56
C LEU A 190 0.94 -17.67 -11.89
N PHE A 191 1.83 -17.78 -10.91
CA PHE A 191 2.43 -16.61 -10.27
C PHE A 191 3.25 -15.77 -11.28
N PHE A 192 3.95 -16.41 -12.21
CA PHE A 192 4.62 -15.76 -13.33
C PHE A 192 3.66 -14.99 -14.25
N GLN A 193 2.47 -15.54 -14.52
CA GLN A 193 1.45 -14.81 -15.28
C GLN A 193 0.96 -13.57 -14.52
N LEU A 194 0.80 -13.63 -13.20
CA LEU A 194 0.48 -12.46 -12.39
C LEU A 194 1.57 -11.40 -12.51
N VAL A 195 2.84 -11.75 -12.27
CA VAL A 195 3.99 -10.83 -12.39
C VAL A 195 4.04 -10.21 -13.79
N SER A 196 3.97 -11.04 -14.82
CA SER A 196 4.02 -10.60 -16.23
C SER A 196 2.85 -9.69 -16.60
N SER A 197 1.65 -9.92 -16.05
CA SER A 197 0.48 -9.09 -16.33
C SER A 197 0.60 -7.65 -15.82
N ARG A 198 1.55 -7.41 -14.90
CA ARG A 198 1.78 -6.16 -14.19
C ARG A 198 3.07 -5.45 -14.56
N TYR A 199 4.04 -6.18 -15.11
CA TYR A 199 5.27 -5.63 -15.66
C TYR A 199 4.98 -4.42 -16.55
N GLU A 200 5.66 -3.29 -16.28
CA GLU A 200 5.47 -1.98 -16.95
C GLU A 200 4.05 -1.38 -16.91
N HIS A 201 3.16 -1.94 -16.09
CA HIS A 201 1.76 -1.49 -16.01
C HIS A 201 1.34 -1.05 -14.62
N ALA A 202 1.76 -1.76 -13.57
CA ALA A 202 1.45 -1.38 -12.19
C ALA A 202 2.34 -2.10 -11.18
N SER A 203 2.63 -1.43 -10.07
CA SER A 203 3.63 -1.88 -9.10
C SER A 203 3.27 -3.14 -8.33
N LEU A 204 4.33 -3.86 -7.96
CA LEU A 204 4.36 -4.92 -6.96
C LEU A 204 5.25 -4.53 -5.78
N ILE A 205 4.88 -4.92 -4.56
CA ILE A 205 5.81 -5.04 -3.44
C ILE A 205 5.97 -6.53 -3.13
N LEU A 206 7.21 -7.01 -3.05
CA LEU A 206 7.50 -8.39 -2.66
C LEU A 206 8.34 -8.39 -1.39
N THR A 207 8.04 -9.30 -0.46
CA THR A 207 8.93 -9.56 0.69
C THR A 207 9.48 -10.97 0.60
N SER A 208 10.77 -11.13 0.92
CA SER A 208 11.41 -12.45 0.97
C SER A 208 12.46 -12.52 2.06
N ASN A 209 12.60 -13.69 2.67
CA ASN A 209 13.73 -14.02 3.53
C ASN A 209 14.91 -14.67 2.79
N LEU A 210 14.74 -14.94 1.48
CA LEU A 210 15.77 -15.51 0.64
C LEU A 210 16.40 -14.43 -0.25
N PRO A 211 17.72 -14.49 -0.49
CA PRO A 211 18.31 -13.76 -1.61
C PRO A 211 17.77 -14.31 -2.94
N PHE A 212 17.92 -13.54 -4.03
CA PHE A 212 17.46 -13.97 -5.37
C PHE A 212 18.07 -15.30 -5.82
N SER A 213 19.31 -15.62 -5.42
CA SER A 213 19.95 -16.91 -5.70
C SER A 213 19.17 -18.11 -5.13
N GLY A 214 18.40 -17.90 -4.04
CA GLY A 214 17.55 -18.93 -3.44
C GLY A 214 16.21 -19.14 -4.14
N TRP A 215 15.83 -18.27 -5.08
CA TRP A 215 14.51 -18.33 -5.72
C TRP A 215 14.35 -19.50 -6.68
N GLY A 216 15.44 -20.05 -7.24
CA GLY A 216 15.39 -21.25 -8.07
C GLY A 216 14.73 -22.44 -7.36
N GLY A 217 15.00 -22.63 -6.06
CA GLY A 217 14.34 -23.66 -5.26
C GLY A 217 12.87 -23.36 -4.92
N VAL A 218 12.46 -22.09 -5.00
CA VAL A 218 11.09 -21.66 -4.72
C VAL A 218 10.20 -21.86 -5.95
N PHE A 219 10.69 -21.55 -7.15
CA PHE A 219 9.91 -21.62 -8.39
C PHE A 219 10.07 -22.95 -9.15
N GLY A 220 10.71 -23.95 -8.53
CA GLY A 220 10.88 -25.29 -9.07
C GLY A 220 12.08 -25.44 -10.01
N ASP A 221 12.42 -24.42 -10.80
CA ASP A 221 13.64 -24.40 -11.61
C ASP A 221 14.27 -23.00 -11.73
N GLN A 222 15.55 -22.98 -12.10
CA GLN A 222 16.33 -21.76 -12.25
C GLN A 222 15.90 -20.89 -13.44
N ALA A 223 15.31 -21.47 -14.49
CA ALA A 223 14.92 -20.72 -15.68
C ALA A 223 13.67 -19.86 -15.41
N VAL A 224 12.65 -20.44 -14.77
CA VAL A 224 11.43 -19.74 -14.33
C VAL A 224 11.78 -18.68 -13.30
N ALA A 225 12.63 -19.01 -12.33
CA ALA A 225 13.12 -18.05 -11.34
C ALA A 225 13.85 -16.88 -12.00
N ALA A 226 14.78 -17.14 -12.92
CA ALA A 226 15.50 -16.08 -13.65
C ALA A 226 14.54 -15.19 -14.45
N ALA A 227 13.59 -15.77 -15.18
CA ALA A 227 12.60 -15.03 -15.95
C ALA A 227 11.66 -14.18 -15.07
N MET A 228 11.39 -14.64 -13.85
CA MET A 228 10.60 -13.90 -12.87
C MET A 228 11.40 -12.75 -12.24
N ILE A 229 12.63 -13.03 -11.80
CA ILE A 229 13.55 -12.03 -11.24
C ILE A 229 13.76 -10.92 -12.24
N ASP A 230 14.03 -11.25 -13.50
CA ASP A 230 14.21 -10.27 -14.58
C ASP A 230 13.03 -9.29 -14.64
N ARG A 231 11.79 -9.79 -14.73
CA ARG A 231 10.58 -8.94 -14.78
C ARG A 231 10.34 -8.16 -13.49
N VAL A 232 10.62 -8.76 -12.33
CA VAL A 232 10.41 -8.08 -11.04
C VAL A 232 11.44 -6.97 -10.85
N VAL A 233 12.71 -7.24 -11.15
CA VAL A 233 13.86 -6.41 -10.76
C VAL A 233 14.26 -5.39 -11.81
N HIS A 234 13.93 -5.59 -13.09
CA HIS A 234 14.28 -4.65 -14.16
C HIS A 234 13.89 -3.20 -13.83
N HIS A 235 12.72 -3.01 -13.21
CA HIS A 235 12.29 -1.72 -12.66
C HIS A 235 11.91 -1.88 -11.19
N ALA A 236 12.90 -2.02 -10.30
CA ALA A 236 12.64 -2.15 -8.87
C ALA A 236 13.60 -1.37 -7.98
N ASP A 237 13.04 -0.92 -6.86
CA ASP A 237 13.81 -0.58 -5.67
C ASP A 237 14.02 -1.85 -4.84
N VAL A 238 15.26 -2.33 -4.75
CA VAL A 238 15.60 -3.51 -3.93
C VAL A 238 16.23 -3.05 -2.62
N LEU A 239 15.54 -3.30 -1.50
CA LEU A 239 15.98 -2.91 -0.16
C LEU A 239 16.30 -4.16 0.65
N THR A 240 17.51 -4.22 1.20
CA THR A 240 17.95 -5.33 2.06
C THR A 240 17.96 -4.90 3.51
N LEU A 241 17.07 -5.48 4.30
CA LEU A 241 17.01 -5.30 5.74
C LEU A 241 17.95 -6.29 6.43
N LYS A 242 18.62 -5.83 7.50
CA LYS A 242 19.64 -6.60 8.22
C LYS A 242 19.33 -6.67 9.71
N GLY A 243 20.13 -7.41 10.46
CA GLY A 243 20.03 -7.45 11.92
C GLY A 243 19.10 -8.52 12.48
N ALA A 244 18.97 -8.52 13.80
CA ALA A 244 18.25 -9.54 14.56
C ALA A 244 16.73 -9.39 14.45
N SER A 245 16.02 -10.47 14.80
CA SER A 245 14.56 -10.48 14.78
C SER A 245 13.98 -9.57 15.85
N TYR A 246 13.22 -8.54 15.44
CA TYR A 246 12.50 -7.66 16.35
C TYR A 246 11.53 -8.43 17.26
N ARG A 247 10.97 -9.52 16.75
CA ARG A 247 10.01 -10.38 17.48
C ARG A 247 10.65 -11.08 18.69
N LEU A 248 11.98 -11.18 18.74
CA LEU A 248 12.74 -11.91 19.76
C LEU A 248 13.51 -11.00 20.72
N ARG A 249 13.48 -9.68 20.53
CA ARG A 249 14.23 -8.68 21.31
C ARG A 249 14.02 -8.79 22.83
N ASN A 250 12.85 -9.26 23.26
CA ASN A 250 12.50 -9.44 24.68
C ASN A 250 12.53 -10.90 25.15
N ARG A 251 13.01 -11.84 24.31
CA ARG A 251 13.03 -13.28 24.61
C ARG A 251 14.44 -13.84 24.83
N GLY A 252 15.49 -13.01 24.72
CA GLY A 252 16.89 -13.44 24.88
C GLY A 252 17.38 -14.39 23.79
N ILE A 253 16.74 -14.38 22.62
CA ILE A 253 17.14 -15.19 21.45
C ILE A 253 17.68 -14.25 20.39
N ASP A 254 19.01 -14.17 20.29
CA ASP A 254 19.68 -13.16 19.46
C ASP A 254 19.81 -13.56 17.99
N THR A 255 19.70 -14.86 17.67
CA THR A 255 19.86 -15.36 16.29
C THR A 255 18.79 -16.41 15.93
N LEU A 256 18.21 -16.25 14.75
CA LEU A 256 17.37 -17.26 14.11
C LEU A 256 18.20 -18.08 13.12
N PRO A 257 17.85 -19.35 12.87
CA PRO A 257 18.42 -20.10 11.76
C PRO A 257 18.16 -19.34 10.45
N SER A 258 19.21 -18.81 9.86
CA SER A 258 19.20 -18.25 8.50
C SER A 258 19.75 -19.29 7.54
N ILE A 259 19.14 -19.45 6.36
CA ILE A 259 19.72 -20.24 5.30
C ILE A 259 21.04 -19.57 4.91
N ARG A 260 22.17 -20.16 5.30
CA ARG A 260 23.49 -19.75 4.82
C ARG A 260 23.60 -20.24 3.39
N THR A 261 23.75 -19.33 2.43
CA THR A 261 24.26 -19.68 1.11
C THR A 261 25.69 -20.19 1.30
N GLN A 262 25.94 -21.44 0.94
CA GLN A 262 27.31 -21.87 0.66
C GLN A 262 27.76 -21.08 -0.56
N ASP A 263 28.71 -20.16 -0.37
CA ASP A 263 29.47 -19.61 -1.48
C ASP A 263 30.24 -20.78 -2.08
N THR A 264 29.74 -21.37 -3.16
CA THR A 264 30.55 -22.22 -4.03
C THR A 264 31.42 -21.27 -4.85
N ALA A 265 32.52 -20.84 -4.24
CA ALA A 265 33.69 -20.41 -4.97
C ALA A 265 34.51 -21.66 -5.29
N ASP A 266 34.46 -22.09 -6.54
CA ASP A 266 35.52 -22.82 -7.26
C ASP A 266 35.49 -22.35 -8.72
#